data_AF-A0A523WD02-F1
#
_entry.id   AF-A0A523WD02-F1
#
_cell.length_a   1.000
_cell.length_b   1.000
_cell.length_c   1.000
_cell.angle_alpha   90.00
_cell.angle_beta   90.00
_cell.angle_gamma   90.00
#
_symmetry.space_group_name_H-M   'P 1'
#
loop_
_entity.id
_entity.type
_entity.pdbx_description
1 polymer ?
#
loop_
_entity_poly.entity_id
_entity_poly.type
_entity_poly.pdbx_seq_one_letter_code
_entity_poly.pdbx_strand_id
1 'polypeptide(L)'
;MPDWVVHLGFAYVMARLIKMRDLKLFFLGSLVPDISRIGLYFASFFHLNQISSHLYFAPFHTPFVAALVACLISSFSKNFKKCFFLIFLGAILHLALDLTQYRVGNGVLLFYPFSFRQFYFSLFWSGDNVSIFLRILAIGVLLICLLEKRSIGSPLSFKAVKLKIAFPLILLALLIPLSTMGPIMKNNVDYLDFFAHPEKWEGEKVEFYKARVVSTNPVIVREMGVRFELVTSQEFKRNDRVSIKGAYEEGRIIPDFIHRYRGPSKSMVSLVGLLLFVLVWIDFPQRLRRLHGKAEK
;
A
#
# COMPACT_ATOMS: atom_id res chain seq x y z
N MET A 1 -1.89 4.66 -4.82
CA MET A 1 -1.01 3.47 -4.83
C MET A 1 -1.49 2.46 -5.87
N PRO A 2 -0.60 1.82 -6.65
CA PRO A 2 -0.91 0.67 -7.50
C PRO A 2 -1.48 -0.48 -6.66
N ASP A 3 -2.14 -1.45 -7.30
CA ASP A 3 -2.56 -2.69 -6.66
C ASP A 3 -1.43 -3.72 -6.65
N TRP A 4 -1.61 -4.79 -5.87
CA TRP A 4 -0.60 -5.83 -5.69
C TRP A 4 -0.16 -6.50 -6.99
N VAL A 5 -1.03 -6.57 -8.00
CA VAL A 5 -0.66 -7.11 -9.32
C VAL A 5 0.45 -6.26 -9.94
N VAL A 6 0.28 -4.94 -9.98
CA VAL A 6 1.28 -4.03 -10.54
C VAL A 6 2.58 -4.08 -9.74
N HIS A 7 2.52 -4.07 -8.40
CA HIS A 7 3.74 -4.14 -7.58
C HIS A 7 4.52 -5.45 -7.77
N LEU A 8 3.82 -6.58 -7.85
CA LEU A 8 4.44 -7.89 -8.10
C LEU A 8 5.02 -7.98 -9.52
N GLY A 9 4.28 -7.50 -10.53
CA GLY A 9 4.74 -7.47 -11.92
C GLY A 9 5.97 -6.58 -12.09
N PHE A 10 5.97 -5.38 -11.49
CA PHE A 10 7.12 -4.48 -11.49
C PHE A 10 8.33 -5.10 -10.77
N ALA A 11 8.11 -5.70 -9.59
CA ALA A 11 9.16 -6.44 -8.89
C ALA A 11 9.73 -7.56 -9.76
N TYR A 12 8.89 -8.29 -10.50
CA TYR A 12 9.39 -9.31 -11.39
C TYR A 12 10.29 -8.76 -12.51
N VAL A 13 9.85 -7.72 -13.22
CA VAL A 13 10.64 -7.07 -14.28
C VAL A 13 11.98 -6.61 -13.71
N MET A 14 11.97 -5.92 -12.57
CA MET A 14 13.19 -5.44 -11.92
C MET A 14 14.12 -6.58 -11.52
N ALA A 15 13.58 -7.66 -10.98
CA ALA A 15 14.36 -8.85 -10.64
C ALA A 15 15.02 -9.48 -11.88
N ARG A 16 14.34 -9.49 -13.03
CA ARG A 16 14.93 -9.98 -14.29
C ARG A 16 16.04 -9.06 -14.80
N LEU A 17 15.87 -7.75 -14.73
CA LEU A 17 16.88 -6.77 -15.14
C LEU A 17 18.18 -6.92 -14.34
N ILE A 18 18.07 -7.16 -13.02
CA ILE A 18 19.23 -7.38 -12.15
C ILE A 18 19.64 -8.86 -12.00
N LYS A 19 19.13 -9.74 -12.87
CA LYS A 19 19.43 -11.18 -12.92
C LYS A 19 19.24 -11.91 -11.57
N MET A 20 18.28 -11.46 -10.78
CA MET A 20 17.94 -12.03 -9.48
C MET A 20 17.20 -13.36 -9.64
N ARG A 21 17.67 -14.40 -8.93
CA ARG A 21 17.07 -15.74 -8.96
C ARG A 21 16.02 -15.97 -7.88
N ASP A 22 16.11 -15.26 -6.75
CA ASP A 22 15.28 -15.49 -5.57
C ASP A 22 14.10 -14.52 -5.51
N LEU A 23 13.02 -14.89 -6.19
CA LEU A 23 11.87 -14.02 -6.40
C LEU A 23 10.88 -14.02 -5.24
N LYS A 24 10.85 -15.10 -4.43
CA LYS A 24 9.86 -15.24 -3.36
C LYS A 24 10.04 -14.14 -2.31
N LEU A 25 11.27 -14.00 -1.80
CA LEU A 25 11.58 -12.95 -0.82
C LEU A 25 11.42 -11.55 -1.40
N PHE A 26 11.75 -11.38 -2.68
CA PHE A 26 11.60 -10.11 -3.37
C PHE A 26 10.13 -9.69 -3.49
N PHE A 27 9.27 -10.62 -3.87
CA PHE A 27 7.82 -10.43 -3.93
C PHE A 27 7.21 -10.22 -2.54
N LEU A 28 7.69 -10.94 -1.52
CA LEU A 28 7.27 -10.69 -0.14
C LEU A 28 7.58 -9.25 0.24
N GLY A 29 8.79 -8.78 -0.05
CA GLY A 29 9.22 -7.39 0.11
C GLY A 29 8.29 -6.40 -0.56
N SER A 30 7.90 -6.64 -1.81
CA SER A 30 7.00 -5.75 -2.55
C SER A 30 5.56 -5.74 -2.05
N LEU A 31 5.20 -6.56 -1.05
CA LEU A 31 3.92 -6.52 -0.36
C LEU A 31 4.01 -5.94 1.05
N VAL A 32 5.22 -5.85 1.64
CA VAL A 32 5.43 -5.40 3.03
C VAL A 32 4.81 -4.03 3.32
N PRO A 33 5.02 -2.96 2.53
CA PRO A 33 4.46 -1.65 2.84
C PRO A 33 2.92 -1.64 2.93
N ASP A 34 2.28 -2.49 2.14
CA ASP A 34 0.82 -2.59 2.05
C ASP A 34 0.19 -3.41 3.22
N ILE A 35 0.98 -3.95 4.15
CA ILE A 35 0.48 -4.53 5.41
C ILE A 35 -0.35 -3.49 6.19
N SER A 36 0.02 -2.22 6.10
CA SER A 36 -0.75 -1.08 6.64
C SER A 36 -2.23 -1.13 6.23
N ARG A 37 -2.53 -1.45 4.97
CA ARG A 37 -3.91 -1.55 4.48
C ARG A 37 -4.67 -2.73 5.05
N ILE A 38 -3.99 -3.86 5.22
CA ILE A 38 -4.59 -5.03 5.86
C ILE A 38 -5.02 -4.64 7.28
N GLY A 39 -4.14 -3.94 8.01
CA GLY A 39 -4.45 -3.36 9.32
C GLY A 39 -5.67 -2.43 9.28
N LEU A 40 -5.75 -1.52 8.31
CA LEU A 40 -6.90 -0.62 8.14
C LEU A 40 -8.20 -1.36 7.80
N TYR A 41 -8.16 -2.44 7.02
CA TYR A 41 -9.34 -3.27 6.76
C TYR A 41 -9.82 -3.98 8.03
N PHE A 42 -8.89 -4.52 8.83
CA PHE A 42 -9.24 -5.09 10.13
C PHE A 42 -9.83 -4.04 11.07
N ALA A 43 -9.21 -2.86 11.16
CA ALA A 43 -9.74 -1.76 11.96
C ALA A 43 -11.15 -1.35 11.54
N SER A 44 -11.40 -1.25 10.22
CA SER A 44 -12.73 -0.97 9.70
C SER A 44 -13.74 -2.10 9.98
N PHE A 45 -13.30 -3.37 9.93
CA PHE A 45 -14.14 -4.53 10.22
C PHE A 45 -14.57 -4.55 11.70
N PHE A 46 -13.69 -4.17 12.61
CA PHE A 46 -13.99 -4.03 14.05
C PHE A 46 -14.56 -2.66 14.43
N HIS A 47 -14.95 -1.84 13.45
CA HIS A 47 -15.52 -0.50 13.66
C HIS A 47 -14.66 0.42 14.54
N LEU A 48 -13.33 0.26 14.51
CA LEU A 48 -12.41 1.13 15.22
C LEU A 48 -12.43 2.55 14.61
N ASN A 49 -12.06 3.54 15.42
CA ASN A 49 -11.95 4.92 14.97
C ASN A 49 -10.97 5.02 13.78
N GLN A 50 -11.43 5.54 12.64
CA GLN A 50 -10.67 5.54 11.39
C GLN A 50 -9.44 6.43 11.46
N ILE A 51 -9.55 7.62 12.06
CA ILE A 51 -8.44 8.57 12.25
C ILE A 51 -7.34 7.93 13.10
N SER A 52 -7.71 7.38 14.27
CA SER A 52 -6.76 6.74 15.20
C SER A 52 -6.07 5.53 14.57
N SER A 53 -6.82 4.73 13.81
CA SER A 53 -6.28 3.59 13.08
C SER A 53 -5.31 4.02 12.00
N HIS A 54 -5.64 5.10 11.26
CA HIS A 54 -4.77 5.63 10.21
C HIS A 54 -3.49 6.25 10.76
N LEU A 55 -3.56 6.98 11.88
CA LEU A 55 -2.37 7.48 12.60
C LEU A 55 -1.40 6.34 12.95
N TYR A 56 -1.92 5.21 13.44
CA TYR A 56 -1.10 4.07 13.84
C TYR A 56 -0.55 3.29 12.63
N PHE A 57 -1.33 3.10 11.57
CA PHE A 57 -0.91 2.29 10.42
C PHE A 57 -0.12 3.07 9.34
N ALA A 58 -0.21 4.39 9.28
CA ALA A 58 0.53 5.20 8.31
C ALA A 58 2.06 4.95 8.33
N PRO A 59 2.73 4.83 9.50
CA PRO A 59 4.15 4.47 9.60
C PRO A 59 4.55 3.17 8.93
N PHE A 60 3.67 2.17 8.84
CA PHE A 60 3.98 0.89 8.19
C PHE A 60 4.19 1.04 6.67
N HIS A 61 3.77 2.18 6.11
CA HIS A 61 3.99 2.55 4.72
C HIS A 61 5.22 3.47 4.54
N THR A 62 6.32 3.17 5.24
CA THR A 62 7.56 3.98 5.20
C THR A 62 8.81 3.10 5.02
N PRO A 63 9.91 3.64 4.45
CA PRO A 63 11.15 2.87 4.32
C PRO A 63 11.68 2.36 5.67
N PHE A 64 11.57 3.17 6.72
CA PHE A 64 12.08 2.83 8.04
C PHE A 64 11.35 1.62 8.66
N VAL A 65 10.00 1.63 8.69
CA VAL A 65 9.26 0.48 9.23
C VAL A 65 9.37 -0.73 8.31
N ALA A 66 9.43 -0.53 6.98
CA ALA A 66 9.70 -1.62 6.05
C ALA A 66 11.06 -2.29 6.31
N ALA A 67 12.11 -1.53 6.66
CA ALA A 67 13.40 -2.07 7.07
C ALA A 67 13.30 -2.88 8.37
N LEU A 68 12.56 -2.39 9.38
CA LEU A 68 12.32 -3.13 10.63
C LEU A 68 11.60 -4.45 10.39
N VAL A 69 10.54 -4.44 9.57
CA VAL A 69 9.80 -5.65 9.19
C VAL A 69 10.69 -6.61 8.38
N ALA A 70 11.50 -6.10 7.45
CA ALA A 70 12.46 -6.91 6.71
C ALA A 70 13.50 -7.55 7.64
N CYS A 71 14.04 -6.81 8.61
CA CYS A 71 14.94 -7.33 9.65
C CYS A 71 14.25 -8.43 10.48
N LEU A 72 13.00 -8.20 10.89
CA LEU A 72 12.22 -9.16 11.66
C LEU A 72 12.06 -10.47 10.87
N ILE A 73 11.55 -10.41 9.64
CA ILE A 73 11.36 -11.61 8.80
C ILE A 73 12.70 -12.30 8.52
N SER A 74 13.76 -11.54 8.30
CA SER A 74 15.10 -12.09 8.01
C SER A 74 15.73 -12.81 9.20
N SER A 75 15.30 -12.50 10.43
CA SER A 75 15.72 -13.24 11.63
C SER A 75 15.25 -14.70 11.65
N PHE A 76 14.28 -15.05 10.78
CA PHE A 76 13.80 -16.42 10.55
C PHE A 76 14.56 -17.11 9.40
N SER A 77 15.61 -16.51 8.84
CA SER A 77 16.41 -17.09 7.76
C SER A 77 17.79 -17.53 8.23
N LYS A 78 18.31 -18.62 7.64
CA LYS A 78 19.72 -19.03 7.80
C LYS A 78 20.69 -18.01 7.22
N ASN A 79 20.27 -17.25 6.20
CA ASN A 79 21.08 -16.20 5.58
C ASN A 79 20.40 -14.84 5.74
N PHE A 80 20.54 -14.27 6.95
CA PHE A 80 19.93 -12.99 7.33
C PHE A 80 20.20 -11.88 6.30
N LYS A 81 21.46 -11.67 5.91
CA LYS A 81 21.86 -10.57 5.01
C LYS A 81 21.16 -10.66 3.66
N LYS A 82 21.18 -11.85 3.04
CA LYS A 82 20.50 -12.07 1.76
C LYS A 82 19.00 -11.87 1.91
N CYS A 83 18.40 -12.40 2.97
CA CYS A 83 16.96 -12.29 3.19
C CYS A 83 16.52 -10.83 3.38
N PHE A 84 17.27 -10.09 4.20
CA PHE A 84 17.01 -8.68 4.48
C PHE A 84 17.08 -7.86 3.21
N PHE A 85 18.18 -7.99 2.46
CA PHE A 85 18.38 -7.21 1.24
C PHE A 85 17.28 -7.47 0.20
N LEU A 86 16.86 -8.72 0.01
CA LEU A 86 15.81 -9.06 -0.95
C LEU A 86 14.45 -8.50 -0.53
N ILE A 87 14.05 -8.66 0.73
CA ILE A 87 12.77 -8.14 1.22
C ILE A 87 12.79 -6.61 1.19
N PHE A 88 13.86 -5.99 1.71
CA PHE A 88 13.95 -4.54 1.78
C PHE A 88 14.00 -3.90 0.40
N LEU A 89 14.77 -4.45 -0.55
CA LEU A 89 14.80 -3.95 -1.92
C LEU A 89 13.43 -4.07 -2.61
N GLY A 90 12.69 -5.16 -2.37
CA GLY A 90 11.31 -5.30 -2.85
C GLY A 90 10.39 -4.22 -2.28
N ALA A 91 10.52 -3.91 -0.98
CA ALA A 91 9.76 -2.86 -0.33
C ALA A 91 10.12 -1.45 -0.84
N ILE A 92 11.41 -1.17 -1.09
CA ILE A 92 11.85 0.10 -1.68
C ILE A 92 11.28 0.28 -3.09
N LEU A 93 11.27 -0.77 -3.92
CA LEU A 93 10.65 -0.68 -5.25
C LEU A 93 9.13 -0.47 -5.18
N HIS A 94 8.45 -1.03 -4.19
CA HIS A 94 7.04 -0.75 -3.94
C HIS A 94 6.83 0.74 -3.67
N LEU A 95 7.55 1.29 -2.68
CA LEU A 95 7.47 2.69 -2.29
C LEU A 95 7.88 3.63 -3.43
N ALA A 96 8.91 3.26 -4.20
CA ALA A 96 9.33 4.02 -5.37
C ALA A 96 8.23 4.08 -6.44
N LEU A 97 7.54 2.97 -6.68
CA LEU A 97 6.40 2.96 -7.59
C LEU A 97 5.23 3.80 -7.04
N ASP A 98 5.00 3.82 -5.73
CA ASP A 98 3.99 4.72 -5.14
C ASP A 98 4.32 6.20 -5.29
N LEU A 99 5.60 6.57 -5.21
CA LEU A 99 6.04 7.95 -5.46
C LEU A 99 5.63 8.41 -6.85
N THR A 100 5.60 7.53 -7.85
CA THR A 100 5.23 7.92 -9.23
C THR A 100 3.76 8.28 -9.37
N GLN A 101 2.90 7.93 -8.43
CA GLN A 101 1.47 8.14 -8.59
C GLN A 101 1.00 9.52 -8.17
N TYR A 102 -0.07 9.98 -8.80
CA TYR A 102 -0.83 11.12 -8.34
C TYR A 102 -1.50 10.78 -7.01
N ARG A 103 -1.21 11.60 -6.00
CA ARG A 103 -1.79 11.51 -4.67
C ARG A 103 -2.24 12.90 -4.26
N VAL A 104 -3.55 13.04 -4.06
CA VAL A 104 -4.19 14.22 -3.49
C VAL A 104 -4.23 13.99 -1.99
N GLY A 105 -3.60 14.86 -1.21
CA GLY A 105 -3.64 14.83 0.24
C GLY A 105 -2.99 13.63 0.90
N ASN A 106 -2.11 12.92 0.18
CA ASN A 106 -1.41 11.77 0.70
C ASN A 106 -0.04 11.64 0.02
N GLY A 107 0.94 11.03 0.66
CA GLY A 107 2.24 10.76 0.04
C GLY A 107 3.03 9.67 0.73
N VAL A 108 4.28 9.49 0.30
CA VAL A 108 5.21 8.59 0.99
C VAL A 108 6.05 9.40 1.96
N LEU A 109 6.10 8.99 3.23
CA LEU A 109 6.96 9.58 4.26
C LEU A 109 8.36 8.96 4.15
N LEU A 110 9.18 9.47 3.22
CA LEU A 110 10.49 8.88 2.91
C LEU A 110 11.47 8.93 4.09
N PHE A 111 11.43 10.00 4.86
CA PHE A 111 12.38 10.27 5.95
C PHE A 111 11.77 10.07 7.34
N TYR A 112 10.65 9.36 7.45
CA TYR A 112 10.09 8.94 8.73
C TYR A 112 11.12 8.07 9.50
N PRO A 113 11.26 8.22 10.84
CA PRO A 113 10.49 9.06 11.76
C PRO A 113 11.04 10.48 11.99
N PHE A 114 12.07 10.89 11.24
CA PHE A 114 12.74 12.18 11.45
C PHE A 114 12.03 13.36 10.76
N SER A 115 11.32 13.08 9.67
CA SER A 115 10.48 14.07 8.99
C SER A 115 9.15 13.46 8.58
N PHE A 116 8.09 14.26 8.72
CA PHE A 116 6.72 13.92 8.35
C PHE A 116 6.32 14.50 6.98
N ARG A 117 7.30 15.00 6.21
CA ARG A 117 7.05 15.50 4.86
C ARG A 117 6.68 14.35 3.93
N GLN A 118 5.62 14.59 3.15
CA GLN A 118 5.11 13.66 2.17
C GLN A 118 5.68 13.94 0.78
N PHE A 119 6.01 12.87 0.04
CA PHE A 119 6.58 12.96 -1.30
C PHE A 119 5.74 12.18 -2.32
N TYR A 120 5.65 12.71 -3.54
CA TYR A 120 5.05 12.09 -4.72
C TYR A 120 5.47 12.89 -5.98
N PHE A 121 5.37 12.28 -7.17
CA PHE A 121 5.78 12.84 -8.47
C PHE A 121 4.60 13.07 -9.42
N SER A 122 3.40 12.60 -9.10
CA SER A 122 2.19 12.88 -9.87
C SER A 122 2.22 12.46 -11.34
N LEU A 123 2.89 11.36 -11.69
CA LEU A 123 3.02 10.93 -13.10
C LEU A 123 1.72 10.32 -13.67
N PHE A 124 0.95 9.58 -12.86
CA PHE A 124 -0.30 8.96 -13.32
C PHE A 124 -1.31 8.71 -12.19
N TRP A 125 -2.60 8.66 -12.53
CA TRP A 125 -3.68 8.43 -11.58
C TRP A 125 -3.94 6.94 -11.37
N SER A 126 -4.29 6.56 -10.14
CA SER A 126 -4.77 5.20 -9.88
C SER A 126 -6.09 4.94 -10.62
N GLY A 127 -6.05 4.18 -11.71
CA GLY A 127 -7.25 3.78 -12.48
C GLY A 127 -7.45 4.50 -13.81
N ASP A 128 -6.51 5.36 -14.22
CA ASP A 128 -6.47 5.88 -15.59
C ASP A 128 -5.99 4.81 -16.60
N ASN A 129 -5.92 5.20 -17.87
CA ASN A 129 -5.48 4.33 -18.96
C ASN A 129 -4.04 3.82 -18.74
N VAL A 130 -3.15 4.63 -18.16
CA VAL A 130 -1.77 4.23 -17.84
C VAL A 130 -1.78 3.13 -16.78
N SER A 131 -2.54 3.29 -15.69
CA SER A 131 -2.72 2.28 -14.66
C SER A 131 -3.32 0.98 -15.21
N ILE A 132 -4.32 1.08 -16.10
CA ILE A 132 -4.93 -0.09 -16.73
C ILE A 132 -3.91 -0.83 -17.60
N PHE A 133 -3.13 -0.11 -18.41
CA PHE A 133 -2.06 -0.68 -19.21
C PHE A 133 -1.01 -1.39 -18.35
N LEU A 134 -0.54 -0.73 -17.27
CA LEU A 134 0.42 -1.31 -16.33
C LEU A 134 -0.12 -2.59 -15.66
N ARG A 135 -1.42 -2.65 -15.35
CA ARG A 135 -2.07 -3.87 -14.82
C ARG A 135 -2.03 -5.00 -15.83
N ILE A 136 -2.44 -4.75 -17.07
CA ILE A 136 -2.47 -5.78 -18.12
C ILE A 136 -1.05 -6.33 -18.34
N LEU A 137 -0.06 -5.44 -18.44
CA LEU A 137 1.34 -5.82 -18.57
C LEU A 137 1.81 -6.65 -17.37
N ALA A 138 1.51 -6.20 -16.14
CA ALA A 138 1.87 -6.90 -14.93
C ALA A 138 1.24 -8.29 -14.84
N ILE A 139 -0.03 -8.47 -15.23
CA ILE A 139 -0.68 -9.78 -15.31
C ILE A 139 0.06 -10.68 -16.29
N GLY A 140 0.30 -10.23 -17.52
CA GLY A 140 1.00 -11.03 -18.53
C GLY A 140 2.40 -11.46 -18.06
N VAL A 141 3.13 -10.53 -17.46
CA VAL A 141 4.46 -10.79 -16.88
C VAL A 141 4.40 -11.80 -15.72
N LEU A 142 3.40 -11.70 -14.83
CA LEU A 142 3.24 -12.65 -13.73
C LEU A 142 2.83 -14.05 -14.19
N LEU A 143 2.03 -14.14 -15.27
CA LEU A 143 1.71 -15.42 -15.90
C LEU A 143 2.96 -16.08 -16.50
N ILE A 144 3.80 -15.34 -17.22
CA ILE A 144 5.11 -15.83 -17.68
C ILE A 144 5.94 -16.34 -16.49
N CYS A 145 5.96 -15.56 -15.41
CA CYS A 145 6.68 -15.89 -14.19
C CYS A 145 6.19 -17.21 -13.56
N LEU A 146 4.89 -17.52 -13.60
CA LEU A 146 4.34 -18.79 -13.13
C LEU A 146 4.76 -19.98 -14.02
N LEU A 147 4.90 -19.77 -15.33
CA LEU A 147 5.21 -20.83 -16.29
C LEU A 147 6.70 -21.23 -16.31
N GLU A 148 7.59 -20.30 -15.92
CA GLU A 148 9.03 -20.53 -15.84
C GLU A 148 9.40 -21.63 -14.82
N LYS A 149 10.27 -22.57 -15.23
CA LYS A 149 10.88 -23.55 -14.31
C LYS A 149 11.91 -22.84 -13.42
N ARG A 150 11.82 -23.02 -12.11
CA ARG A 150 12.66 -22.34 -11.10
C ARG A 150 13.08 -23.30 -10.00
N SER A 151 14.30 -23.13 -9.48
CA SER A 151 14.77 -23.95 -8.36
C SER A 151 14.04 -23.60 -7.07
N ILE A 152 13.59 -24.64 -6.39
CA ILE A 152 12.73 -24.56 -5.20
C ILE A 152 13.62 -24.46 -3.96
N GLY A 153 13.45 -23.38 -3.21
CA GLY A 153 13.90 -23.28 -1.83
C GLY A 153 13.11 -22.19 -1.11
N SER A 154 12.51 -22.51 0.03
CA SER A 154 12.09 -21.48 0.98
C SER A 154 13.31 -21.08 1.80
N PRO A 155 13.79 -19.83 1.71
CA PRO A 155 14.92 -19.37 2.53
C PRO A 155 14.54 -19.12 4.00
N LEU A 156 13.26 -19.21 4.35
CA LEU A 156 12.75 -19.04 5.71
C LEU A 156 12.63 -20.40 6.42
N SER A 157 13.10 -20.45 7.67
CA SER A 157 13.07 -21.62 8.54
C SER A 157 12.74 -21.23 9.99
N PHE A 158 11.64 -21.76 10.52
CA PHE A 158 11.26 -21.56 11.93
C PHE A 158 12.26 -22.16 12.94
N LYS A 159 13.21 -23.00 12.50
CA LYS A 159 14.30 -23.48 13.36
C LYS A 159 15.39 -22.42 13.58
N ALA A 160 15.41 -21.35 12.79
CA ALA A 160 16.45 -20.33 12.82
C ALA A 160 16.07 -19.09 13.67
N VAL A 161 14.94 -19.13 14.40
CA VAL A 161 14.42 -17.95 15.10
C VAL A 161 15.34 -17.52 16.22
N LYS A 162 15.97 -16.36 16.03
CA LYS A 162 16.73 -15.68 17.06
C LYS A 162 15.78 -14.81 17.90
N LEU A 163 15.04 -15.42 18.84
CA LEU A 163 14.04 -14.71 19.66
C LEU A 163 14.58 -13.45 20.34
N LYS A 164 15.85 -13.48 20.78
CA LYS A 164 16.55 -12.32 21.37
C LYS A 164 16.63 -11.10 20.42
N ILE A 165 16.58 -11.32 19.11
CA ILE A 165 16.57 -10.27 18.08
C ILE A 165 15.14 -9.98 17.61
N ALA A 166 14.33 -11.02 17.41
CA ALA A 166 12.95 -10.86 16.94
C ALA A 166 12.10 -10.05 17.92
N PHE A 167 12.22 -10.31 19.22
CA PHE A 167 11.44 -9.63 20.25
C PHE A 167 11.64 -8.10 20.27
N PRO A 168 12.87 -7.56 20.37
CA PRO A 168 13.06 -6.11 20.33
C PRO A 168 12.63 -5.51 18.99
N LEU A 169 12.80 -6.21 17.86
CA LEU A 169 12.31 -5.73 16.56
C LEU A 169 10.78 -5.63 16.50
N ILE A 170 10.06 -6.61 17.06
CA ILE A 170 8.60 -6.55 17.19
C ILE A 170 8.22 -5.36 18.07
N LEU A 171 8.87 -5.20 19.22
CA LEU A 171 8.58 -4.09 20.13
C LEU A 171 8.80 -2.74 19.45
N LEU A 172 9.92 -2.56 18.73
CA LEU A 172 10.18 -1.33 17.97
C LEU A 172 9.15 -1.12 16.86
N ALA A 173 8.79 -2.16 16.11
CA ALA A 173 7.80 -2.06 15.03
C ALA A 173 6.39 -1.70 15.54
N LEU A 174 6.06 -1.99 16.80
CA LEU A 174 4.77 -1.65 17.42
C LEU A 174 4.82 -0.31 18.18
N LEU A 175 5.87 -0.06 18.95
CA LEU A 175 6.00 1.14 19.79
C LEU A 175 6.32 2.40 18.98
N ILE A 176 7.10 2.30 17.90
CA ILE A 176 7.46 3.48 17.11
C ILE A 176 6.22 4.11 16.48
N PRO A 177 5.35 3.39 15.75
CA PRO A 177 4.11 3.97 15.23
C PRO A 177 3.22 4.57 16.32
N LEU A 178 3.12 3.92 17.49
CA LEU A 178 2.37 4.45 18.63
C LEU A 178 2.95 5.78 19.13
N SER A 179 4.28 5.85 19.30
CA SER A 179 4.98 7.04 19.80
C SER A 179 4.95 8.23 18.83
N THR A 180 4.74 7.99 17.53
CA THR A 180 4.72 9.04 16.51
C THR A 180 3.33 9.49 16.11
N MET A 181 2.25 8.93 16.68
CA MET A 181 0.88 9.35 16.38
C MET A 181 0.67 10.86 16.62
N GLY A 182 1.19 11.41 17.72
CA GLY A 182 1.11 12.84 18.03
C GLY A 182 1.83 13.71 16.98
N PRO A 183 3.11 13.46 16.68
CA PRO A 183 3.83 14.14 15.60
C PRO A 183 3.16 14.03 14.22
N ILE A 184 2.60 12.86 13.86
CA ILE A 184 1.86 12.65 12.61
C ILE A 184 0.62 13.54 12.55
N MET A 185 -0.16 13.58 13.63
CA MET A 185 -1.30 14.48 13.77
C MET A 185 -0.85 15.94 13.64
N LYS A 186 0.14 16.37 14.43
CA LYS A 186 0.62 17.76 14.44
C LYS A 186 1.09 18.25 13.07
N ASN A 187 1.67 17.38 12.25
CA ASN A 187 2.15 17.72 10.89
C ASN A 187 1.05 17.57 9.82
N ASN A 188 -0.20 17.33 10.22
CA ASN A 188 -1.35 17.09 9.35
C ASN A 188 -1.07 16.06 8.24
N VAL A 189 -0.31 15.02 8.56
CA VAL A 189 -0.01 13.93 7.63
C VAL A 189 -1.33 13.32 7.16
N ASP A 190 -1.50 13.16 5.85
CA ASP A 190 -2.73 12.68 5.25
C ASP A 190 -4.00 13.47 5.65
N TYR A 191 -3.84 14.75 5.97
CA TYR A 191 -4.91 15.64 6.45
C TYR A 191 -5.60 15.16 7.74
N LEU A 192 -4.92 14.37 8.57
CA LEU A 192 -5.52 13.77 9.78
C LEU A 192 -5.93 14.79 10.84
N ASP A 193 -5.19 15.88 11.01
CA ASP A 193 -5.56 16.95 11.97
C ASP A 193 -6.74 17.74 11.45
N PHE A 194 -6.80 17.97 10.14
CA PHE A 194 -7.99 18.54 9.51
C PHE A 194 -9.23 17.67 9.74
N PHE A 195 -9.13 16.35 9.53
CA PHE A 195 -10.28 15.47 9.78
C PHE A 195 -10.66 15.40 11.27
N ALA A 196 -9.71 15.54 12.19
CA ALA A 196 -10.00 15.52 13.62
C ALA A 196 -10.58 16.85 14.14
N HIS A 197 -10.10 17.97 13.61
CA HIS A 197 -10.37 19.34 14.08
C HIS A 197 -10.58 20.30 12.89
N PRO A 198 -11.62 20.09 12.06
CA PRO A 198 -11.76 20.82 10.80
C PRO A 198 -11.86 22.33 11.00
N GLU A 199 -12.48 22.80 12.09
CA GLU A 199 -12.62 24.21 12.44
C GLU A 199 -11.28 24.97 12.56
N LYS A 200 -10.19 24.28 12.87
CA LYS A 200 -8.84 24.88 12.95
C LYS A 200 -8.29 25.26 11.57
N TRP A 201 -8.85 24.70 10.51
CA TRP A 201 -8.39 24.82 9.12
C TRP A 201 -9.33 25.67 8.26
N GLU A 202 -10.17 26.49 8.89
CA GLU A 202 -11.05 27.44 8.20
C GLU A 202 -10.22 28.40 7.34
N GLY A 203 -10.59 28.54 6.06
CA GLY A 203 -9.88 29.33 5.05
C GLY A 203 -8.64 28.65 4.46
N GLU A 204 -8.26 27.45 4.92
CA GLU A 204 -7.07 26.75 4.45
C GLU A 204 -7.36 25.84 3.25
N LYS A 205 -6.30 25.53 2.49
CA LYS A 205 -6.37 24.52 1.43
C LYS A 205 -6.39 23.12 2.02
N VAL A 206 -7.33 22.31 1.54
CA VAL A 206 -7.53 20.94 1.97
C VAL A 206 -7.57 19.98 0.80
N GLU A 207 -7.10 18.76 1.04
CA GLU A 207 -7.01 17.72 0.02
C GLU A 207 -7.59 16.41 0.52
N PHE A 208 -8.48 15.81 -0.27
CA PHE A 208 -9.19 14.59 0.06
C PHE A 208 -8.75 13.49 -0.91
N TYR A 209 -8.33 12.34 -0.37
CA TYR A 209 -7.93 11.19 -1.18
C TYR A 209 -9.02 10.13 -1.23
N LYS A 210 -9.68 9.96 -2.38
CA LYS A 210 -10.70 8.89 -2.59
C LYS A 210 -11.89 8.95 -1.62
N ALA A 211 -12.32 10.16 -1.27
CA ALA A 211 -13.55 10.41 -0.54
C ALA A 211 -14.76 9.76 -1.23
N ARG A 212 -15.69 9.25 -0.44
CA ARG A 212 -16.91 8.60 -0.95
C ARG A 212 -18.07 9.58 -0.97
N VAL A 213 -18.72 9.74 -2.11
CA VAL A 213 -20.00 10.46 -2.19
C VAL A 213 -21.09 9.67 -1.48
N VAL A 214 -21.68 10.24 -0.43
CA VAL A 214 -22.73 9.62 0.38
C VAL A 214 -24.11 10.23 0.15
N SER A 215 -24.18 11.49 -0.30
CA SER A 215 -25.39 12.19 -0.74
C SER A 215 -25.09 12.99 -2.00
N THR A 216 -26.10 13.22 -2.85
CA THR A 216 -25.97 13.96 -4.12
C THR A 216 -26.78 15.26 -4.15
N ASN A 217 -27.65 15.51 -3.15
CA ASN A 217 -28.39 16.77 -3.01
C ASN A 217 -28.67 17.06 -1.51
N PRO A 218 -27.86 17.91 -0.84
CA PRO A 218 -26.60 18.47 -1.31
C PRO A 218 -25.53 17.37 -1.50
N VAL A 219 -24.46 17.67 -2.23
CA VAL A 219 -23.35 16.73 -2.42
C VAL A 219 -22.58 16.60 -1.11
N ILE A 220 -22.65 15.44 -0.48
CA ILE A 220 -21.92 15.15 0.76
C ILE A 220 -20.89 14.07 0.48
N VAL A 221 -19.64 14.35 0.82
CA VAL A 221 -18.54 13.39 0.75
C VAL A 221 -18.16 12.90 2.15
N ARG A 222 -17.66 11.67 2.23
CA ARG A 222 -17.17 11.06 3.47
C ARG A 222 -15.73 10.60 3.29
N GLU A 223 -14.85 11.04 4.19
CA GLU A 223 -13.45 10.63 4.28
C GLU A 223 -13.06 10.49 5.76
N MET A 224 -12.26 9.48 6.10
CA MET A 224 -11.90 9.15 7.50
C MET A 224 -13.07 9.10 8.50
N GLY A 225 -14.28 8.77 8.03
CA GLY A 225 -15.51 8.72 8.83
C GLY A 225 -16.24 10.06 9.00
N VAL A 226 -15.61 11.16 8.62
CA VAL A 226 -16.14 12.53 8.71
C VAL A 226 -16.86 12.90 7.42
N ARG A 227 -17.90 13.74 7.52
CA ARG A 227 -18.73 14.16 6.39
C ARG A 227 -18.54 15.64 6.13
N PHE A 228 -18.39 15.99 4.86
CA PHE A 228 -18.28 17.38 4.41
C PHE A 228 -19.23 17.61 3.24
N GLU A 229 -19.87 18.77 3.22
CA GLU A 229 -20.59 19.25 2.05
C GLU A 229 -19.60 19.76 1.02
N LEU A 230 -19.81 19.40 -0.24
CA LEU A 230 -19.02 19.84 -1.37
C LEU A 230 -19.84 20.83 -2.19
N VAL A 231 -19.39 22.10 -2.26
CA VAL A 231 -20.06 23.16 -3.01
C VAL A 231 -19.66 23.06 -4.47
N THR A 232 -20.47 22.38 -5.28
CA THR A 232 -20.13 22.13 -6.68
C THR A 232 -21.37 21.94 -7.55
N SER A 233 -21.27 22.33 -8.81
CA SER A 233 -22.29 22.08 -9.83
C SER A 233 -22.12 20.74 -10.55
N GLN A 234 -21.03 20.00 -10.27
CA GLN A 234 -20.80 18.70 -10.90
C GLN A 234 -21.78 17.64 -10.38
N GLU A 235 -22.28 16.80 -11.29
CA GLU A 235 -23.16 15.69 -10.93
C GLU A 235 -22.37 14.46 -10.44
N PHE A 236 -22.80 13.90 -9.31
CA PHE A 236 -22.25 12.68 -8.74
C PHE A 236 -23.29 11.58 -8.62
N LYS A 237 -22.80 10.34 -8.57
CA LYS A 237 -23.57 9.17 -8.18
C LYS A 237 -23.20 8.76 -6.75
N ARG A 238 -24.18 8.26 -6.01
CA ARG A 238 -23.93 7.68 -4.68
C ARG A 238 -22.86 6.58 -4.80
N ASN A 239 -21.92 6.56 -3.86
CA ASN A 239 -20.74 5.69 -3.83
C ASN A 239 -19.63 6.01 -4.85
N ASP A 240 -19.75 7.11 -5.61
CA ASP A 240 -18.60 7.61 -6.36
C ASP A 240 -17.40 7.82 -5.43
N ARG A 241 -16.21 7.56 -5.96
CA ARG A 241 -14.94 7.86 -5.32
C ARG A 241 -14.32 9.06 -6.01
N VAL A 242 -14.01 10.08 -5.23
CA VAL A 242 -13.49 11.35 -5.74
C VAL A 242 -12.25 11.76 -4.94
N SER A 243 -11.26 12.33 -5.61
CA SER A 243 -10.20 13.08 -4.95
C SER A 243 -10.45 14.56 -5.19
N ILE A 244 -10.35 15.36 -4.14
CA ILE A 244 -10.73 16.77 -4.15
C ILE A 244 -9.54 17.58 -3.65
N LYS A 245 -9.23 18.67 -4.34
CA LYS A 245 -8.46 19.79 -3.75
C LYS A 245 -9.41 20.98 -3.70
N GLY A 246 -9.29 21.81 -2.67
CA GLY A 246 -10.16 22.95 -2.49
C GLY A 246 -9.84 23.76 -1.25
N ALA A 247 -10.63 24.80 -1.01
CA ALA A 247 -10.63 25.54 0.25
C ALA A 247 -11.71 24.99 1.19
N TYR A 248 -11.44 25.01 2.50
CA TYR A 248 -12.44 24.74 3.52
C TYR A 248 -13.00 26.06 4.05
N GLU A 249 -14.28 26.33 3.77
CA GLU A 249 -14.94 27.59 4.10
C GLU A 249 -16.36 27.35 4.62
N GLU A 250 -16.69 27.97 5.75
CA GLU A 250 -17.96 27.91 6.47
C GLU A 250 -18.44 26.48 6.69
N GLY A 251 -17.53 25.57 7.04
CA GLY A 251 -17.87 24.16 7.24
C GLY A 251 -18.01 23.34 5.96
N ARG A 252 -17.73 23.92 4.78
CA ARG A 252 -17.95 23.32 3.46
C ARG A 252 -16.65 23.29 2.65
N ILE A 253 -16.60 22.44 1.63
CA ILE A 253 -15.46 22.33 0.73
C ILE A 253 -15.80 23.01 -0.60
N ILE A 254 -15.00 24.00 -0.97
CA ILE A 254 -15.08 24.69 -2.27
C ILE A 254 -13.96 24.13 -3.15
N PRO A 255 -14.26 23.23 -4.09
CA PRO A 255 -13.25 22.51 -4.84
C PRO A 255 -12.64 23.38 -5.95
N ASP A 256 -11.31 23.45 -6.01
CA ASP A 256 -10.58 23.95 -7.19
C ASP A 256 -10.27 22.82 -8.18
N PHE A 257 -10.25 21.57 -7.69
CA PHE A 257 -9.98 20.39 -8.48
C PHE A 257 -10.79 19.18 -7.98
N ILE A 258 -11.39 18.46 -8.91
CA ILE A 258 -12.09 17.19 -8.64
C ILE A 258 -11.64 16.14 -9.64
N HIS A 259 -11.20 14.99 -9.13
CA HIS A 259 -10.93 13.80 -9.93
C HIS A 259 -11.85 12.66 -9.54
N ARG A 260 -12.67 12.17 -10.48
CA ARG A 260 -13.54 11.01 -10.29
C ARG A 260 -12.87 9.73 -10.76
N TYR A 261 -12.76 8.75 -9.87
CA TYR A 261 -12.21 7.44 -10.20
C TYR A 261 -13.21 6.62 -11.02
N ARG A 262 -12.70 5.94 -12.05
CA ARG A 262 -13.46 4.99 -12.88
C ARG A 262 -12.87 3.58 -12.76
N GLY A 263 -13.70 2.56 -12.94
CA GLY A 263 -13.26 1.17 -13.05
C GLY A 263 -13.41 0.32 -11.77
N PRO A 264 -12.89 -0.92 -11.79
CA PRO A 264 -13.08 -1.88 -10.72
C PRO A 264 -12.43 -1.41 -9.43
N SER A 265 -12.99 -1.86 -8.30
CA SER A 265 -12.41 -1.52 -6.99
C SER A 265 -10.99 -2.07 -6.90
N LYS A 266 -10.07 -1.22 -6.44
CA LYS A 266 -8.67 -1.58 -6.24
C LYS A 266 -8.50 -2.87 -5.42
N SER A 267 -9.38 -3.08 -4.44
CA SER A 267 -9.37 -4.26 -3.57
C SER A 267 -9.53 -5.57 -4.35
N MET A 268 -10.44 -5.62 -5.34
CA MET A 268 -10.63 -6.81 -6.17
C MET A 268 -9.37 -7.16 -6.96
N VAL A 269 -8.74 -6.18 -7.60
CA VAL A 269 -7.48 -6.41 -8.34
C VAL A 269 -6.36 -6.83 -7.39
N SER A 270 -6.31 -6.27 -6.18
CA SER A 270 -5.31 -6.65 -5.18
C SER A 270 -5.47 -8.11 -4.73
N LEU A 271 -6.70 -8.63 -4.65
CA LEU A 271 -6.95 -10.06 -4.37
C LEU A 271 -6.41 -10.97 -5.48
N VAL A 272 -6.51 -10.56 -6.74
CA VAL A 272 -5.87 -11.28 -7.86
C VAL A 272 -4.34 -11.30 -7.68
N GLY A 273 -3.76 -10.16 -7.29
CA GLY A 273 -2.33 -10.08 -6.97
C GLY A 273 -1.92 -11.01 -5.83
N LEU A 274 -2.72 -11.08 -4.76
CA LEU A 274 -2.49 -12.00 -3.65
C LEU A 274 -2.52 -13.46 -4.11
N LEU A 275 -3.51 -13.83 -4.92
CA LEU A 275 -3.63 -15.17 -5.47
C LEU A 275 -2.40 -15.54 -6.30
N LEU A 276 -1.97 -14.65 -7.20
CA LEU A 276 -0.75 -14.84 -8.01
C LEU A 276 0.49 -14.98 -7.13
N PHE A 277 0.63 -14.16 -6.09
CA PHE A 277 1.72 -14.28 -5.12
C PHE A 277 1.72 -15.66 -4.44
N VAL A 278 0.56 -16.13 -3.95
CA VAL A 278 0.42 -17.43 -3.31
C VAL A 278 0.80 -18.56 -4.27
N LEU A 279 0.33 -18.50 -5.53
CA LEU A 279 0.66 -19.49 -6.56
C LEU A 279 2.18 -19.55 -6.84
N VAL A 280 2.85 -18.40 -6.90
CA VAL A 280 4.31 -18.31 -7.02
C VAL A 280 4.98 -18.86 -5.75
N TRP A 281 4.44 -18.55 -4.57
CA TRP A 281 5.02 -18.94 -3.29
C TRP A 281 5.03 -20.45 -3.08
N ILE A 282 3.94 -21.14 -3.44
CA ILE A 282 3.79 -22.59 -3.28
C ILE A 282 4.40 -23.40 -4.44
N ASP A 283 4.98 -22.74 -5.45
CA ASP A 283 5.48 -23.36 -6.69
C ASP A 283 4.42 -24.20 -7.41
N PHE A 284 3.17 -23.70 -7.47
CA PHE A 284 2.01 -24.48 -7.91
C PHE A 284 2.21 -25.21 -9.25
N PRO A 285 2.70 -24.56 -10.33
CA PRO A 285 2.84 -25.21 -11.64
C PRO A 285 3.89 -26.33 -11.65
N GLN A 286 4.92 -26.23 -10.82
CA GLN A 286 5.97 -27.25 -10.74
C GLN A 286 5.50 -28.49 -9.98
N ARG A 287 4.72 -28.29 -8.91
CA ARG A 287 4.07 -29.40 -8.20
C ARG A 287 3.11 -30.15 -9.11
N LEU A 288 2.31 -29.43 -9.89
CA LEU A 288 1.37 -30.02 -10.84
C LEU A 288 2.09 -30.85 -11.92
N ARG A 289 3.17 -30.33 -12.52
CA ARG A 289 3.99 -31.09 -13.48
C ARG A 289 4.61 -32.36 -12.88
N ARG A 290 5.04 -32.32 -11.61
CA ARG A 290 5.57 -33.51 -10.93
C ARG A 290 4.51 -34.56 -10.64
N LEU A 291 3.27 -34.15 -10.38
CA LEU A 291 2.14 -35.07 -10.19
C LEU A 291 1.80 -35.77 -11.51
N HIS A 292 1.72 -35.04 -12.62
CA HIS A 292 1.37 -35.62 -13.93
C HIS A 292 2.52 -36.42 -14.55
N GLY A 293 3.77 -35.95 -14.45
CA GLY A 293 4.93 -36.69 -14.98
C GLY A 293 5.29 -37.96 -14.20
N LYS A 294 4.64 -38.22 -13.06
CA LYS A 294 4.70 -39.51 -12.35
C LYS A 294 3.63 -40.50 -12.82
N ALA A 295 2.60 -40.06 -13.55
CA ALA A 295 1.55 -40.93 -14.07
C ALA A 295 1.94 -41.63 -15.39
N GLU A 296 3.03 -41.20 -16.02
CA GLU A 296 3.55 -41.76 -17.29
C GLU A 296 4.77 -42.70 -17.09
N LYS A 297 5.06 -43.11 -15.85
CA LYS A 297 6.09 -44.10 -15.52
C LYS A 297 5.50 -45.22 -14.69
#